data_AF-A0A7S4BBJ5-F1
#
_entry.id   AF-A0A7S4BBJ5-F1
#
_cell.length_a   1.000
_cell.length_b   1.000
_cell.length_c   1.000
_cell.angle_alpha   90.00
_cell.angle_beta   90.00
_cell.angle_gamma   90.00
#
_symmetry.space_group_name_H-M   'P 1'
#
loop_
_entity.id
_entity.type
_entity.pdbx_description
1 polymer ?
#
loop_
_entity_poly.entity_id
_entity_poly.type
_entity_poly.pdbx_seq_one_letter_code
_entity_poly.pdbx_strand_id
1 'polypeptide(L)'
;TAGEWLEAPLFGNGKKHEEICAQCPVTTRVLEQCPEAISLALAGGGESLFSVLRPGTHLRAHCGSTNTRLTCHLGVLVPPGCSVRVGDEIRSWHEGKCIVFDDSWEHEVWHRGDADRVVLLINFWHPDLPQSERRIAIDTSHGYEPI
;
A
#
# COMPACT_ATOMS: atom_id res chain seq x y z
N THR A 1 15.73 5.11 2.73
CA THR A 1 15.07 5.91 1.69
C THR A 1 15.86 7.17 1.45
N ALA A 2 15.98 7.63 0.21
CA ALA A 2 16.37 9.01 -0.12
C ALA A 2 15.15 9.67 -0.79
N GLY A 3 14.85 10.93 -0.47
CA GLY A 3 13.62 11.61 -0.91
C GLY A 3 12.51 11.60 0.14
N GLU A 4 11.28 11.86 -0.29
CA GLU A 4 10.12 12.06 0.59
C GLU A 4 8.93 11.21 0.16
N TRP A 5 8.36 10.52 1.14
CA TRP A 5 7.23 9.62 0.99
C TRP A 5 6.22 9.94 2.09
N LEU A 6 4.97 10.21 1.69
CA LEU A 6 3.88 10.56 2.59
C LEU A 6 2.74 9.56 2.45
N GLU A 7 2.05 9.31 3.56
CA GLU A 7 0.94 8.37 3.63
C GLU A 7 -0.28 9.05 4.26
N ALA A 8 -1.45 8.79 3.69
CA ALA A 8 -2.74 9.20 4.24
C ALA A 8 -3.63 7.97 4.41
N PRO A 9 -3.57 7.29 5.58
CA PRO A 9 -4.32 6.06 5.82
C PRO A 9 -5.82 6.34 5.94
N LEU A 10 -6.62 5.56 5.21
CA LEU A 10 -8.08 5.49 5.38
C LEU A 10 -8.44 4.38 6.36
N PHE A 11 -7.82 3.21 6.18
CA PHE A 11 -7.91 2.05 7.06
C PHE A 11 -6.50 1.51 7.30
N GLY A 12 -6.17 1.19 8.54
CA GLY A 12 -4.85 0.71 8.92
C GLY A 12 -4.75 0.55 10.42
N ASN A 13 -3.74 -0.18 10.90
CA ASN A 13 -3.49 -0.36 12.33
C ASN A 13 -4.74 -0.80 13.13
N GLY A 14 -5.57 -1.66 12.52
CA GLY A 14 -6.77 -2.20 13.15
C GLY A 14 -7.97 -1.24 13.24
N LYS A 15 -7.92 -0.09 12.56
CA LYS A 15 -8.98 0.94 12.66
C LYS A 15 -9.24 1.67 11.35
N LYS A 16 -10.37 2.38 11.34
CA LYS A 16 -10.72 3.40 10.35
C LYS A 16 -10.23 4.76 10.83
N HIS A 17 -9.62 5.53 9.95
CA HIS A 17 -9.14 6.89 10.22
C HIS A 17 -10.22 7.90 9.78
N GLU A 18 -11.13 8.23 10.70
CA GLU A 18 -12.36 9.00 10.38
C GLU A 18 -12.07 10.38 9.76
N GLU A 19 -11.05 11.09 10.24
CA GLU A 19 -10.69 12.43 9.73
C GLU A 19 -10.21 12.42 8.27
N ILE A 20 -9.46 11.39 7.87
CA ILE A 20 -8.99 11.23 6.48
C ILE A 20 -10.13 10.71 5.62
N CYS A 21 -10.93 9.76 6.14
CA CYS A 21 -12.11 9.25 5.44
C CYS A 21 -13.13 10.36 5.12
N ALA A 22 -13.34 11.31 6.04
CA ALA A 22 -14.22 12.45 5.82
C ALA A 22 -13.77 13.36 4.67
N GLN A 23 -12.46 13.40 4.36
CA GLN A 23 -11.91 14.16 3.23
C GLN A 23 -12.02 13.41 1.89
N CYS A 24 -12.22 12.09 1.92
CA CYS A 24 -12.30 11.23 0.74
C CYS A 24 -13.57 10.35 0.74
N PRO A 25 -14.78 10.93 0.92
CA PRO A 25 -15.99 10.17 1.24
C PRO A 25 -16.42 9.18 0.15
N VAL A 26 -16.15 9.50 -1.12
CA VAL A 26 -16.44 8.59 -2.25
C VAL A 26 -15.53 7.37 -2.20
N THR A 27 -14.22 7.57 -2.01
CA THR A 27 -13.24 6.48 -1.91
C THR A 27 -13.52 5.60 -0.70
N THR A 28 -13.77 6.22 0.47
CA THR A 28 -14.14 5.49 1.69
C THR A 28 -15.33 4.58 1.45
N ARG A 29 -16.42 5.10 0.87
CA ARG A 29 -17.62 4.32 0.59
C ARG A 29 -17.34 3.14 -0.36
N VAL A 30 -16.50 3.34 -1.38
CA VAL A 30 -16.14 2.27 -2.33
C VAL A 30 -15.32 1.18 -1.63
N LEU A 31 -14.38 1.55 -0.77
CA LEU A 31 -13.59 0.60 0.03
C LEU A 31 -14.49 -0.17 1.01
N GLU A 32 -15.44 0.50 1.67
CA GLU A 32 -16.39 -0.13 2.59
C GLU A 32 -17.35 -1.12 1.91
N GLN A 33 -17.60 -0.95 0.60
CA GLN A 33 -18.36 -1.90 -0.20
C GLN A 33 -17.56 -3.14 -0.62
N CYS A 34 -16.25 -3.15 -0.37
CA CYS A 34 -15.33 -4.25 -0.71
C CYS A 34 -14.63 -4.76 0.55
N PRO A 35 -15.21 -5.74 1.27
CA PRO A 35 -14.64 -6.25 2.52
C PRO A 35 -13.17 -6.70 2.41
N GLU A 36 -12.77 -7.25 1.27
CA GLU A 36 -11.41 -7.69 0.98
C GLU A 36 -10.39 -6.53 1.05
N ALA A 37 -10.79 -5.32 0.64
CA ALA A 37 -9.93 -4.15 0.62
C ALA A 37 -9.62 -3.61 2.03
N ILE A 38 -10.51 -3.84 3.00
CA ILE A 38 -10.40 -3.27 4.36
C ILE A 38 -10.17 -4.31 5.45
N SER A 39 -10.52 -5.57 5.23
CA SER A 39 -10.48 -6.61 6.27
C SER A 39 -9.07 -6.86 6.82
N LEU A 40 -8.04 -6.86 5.98
CA LEU A 40 -6.65 -6.99 6.44
C LEU A 40 -6.22 -5.77 7.25
N ALA A 41 -6.59 -4.57 6.80
CA ALA A 41 -6.24 -3.33 7.49
C ALA A 41 -6.92 -3.23 8.86
N LEU A 42 -8.20 -3.61 8.95
CA LEU A 42 -8.96 -3.70 10.19
C LEU A 42 -8.50 -4.85 11.10
N ALA A 43 -7.83 -5.87 10.56
CA ALA A 43 -7.16 -6.90 11.34
C ALA A 43 -5.76 -6.46 11.83
N GLY A 44 -5.24 -5.31 11.36
CA GLY A 44 -3.94 -4.77 11.75
C GLY A 44 -2.75 -5.27 10.93
N GLY A 45 -2.97 -5.93 9.79
CA GLY A 45 -1.90 -6.56 8.99
C GLY A 45 -1.51 -5.84 7.69
N GLY A 46 -2.06 -4.66 7.46
CA GLY A 46 -1.85 -3.90 6.23
C GLY A 46 -2.68 -2.64 6.25
N GLU A 47 -2.77 -1.96 5.11
CA GLU A 47 -3.41 -0.66 5.02
C GLU A 47 -4.17 -0.48 3.70
N SER A 48 -5.17 0.40 3.74
CA SER A 48 -5.77 1.05 2.57
C SER A 48 -5.52 2.54 2.71
N LEU A 49 -4.65 3.10 1.87
CA LEU A 49 -4.13 4.46 2.02
C LEU A 49 -3.82 5.14 0.69
N PHE A 50 -3.77 6.47 0.69
CA PHE A 50 -3.12 7.20 -0.39
C PHE A 50 -1.62 7.30 -0.10
N SER A 51 -0.80 6.81 -1.03
CA SER A 51 0.66 6.80 -0.96
C SER A 51 1.19 7.82 -1.96
N VAL A 52 1.83 8.89 -1.44
CA VAL A 52 2.37 9.99 -2.22
C VAL A 52 3.89 9.90 -2.24
N LEU A 53 4.46 9.70 -3.40
CA LEU A 53 5.90 9.68 -3.60
C LEU A 53 6.33 10.98 -4.29
N ARG A 54 7.24 11.75 -3.68
CA ARG A 54 7.76 12.99 -4.28
C ARG A 54 8.87 12.72 -5.30
N PRO A 55 9.07 13.63 -6.28
CA PRO A 55 10.21 13.61 -7.20
C PRO A 55 11.56 13.36 -6.52
N GLY A 56 12.42 12.58 -7.17
CA GLY A 56 13.75 12.24 -6.67
C GLY A 56 13.77 11.12 -5.62
N THR A 57 12.61 10.60 -5.21
CA THR A 57 12.55 9.56 -4.18
C THR A 57 12.99 8.20 -4.71
N HIS A 58 13.81 7.51 -3.92
CA HIS A 58 14.25 6.14 -4.13
C HIS A 58 14.00 5.32 -2.86
N LEU A 59 13.05 4.40 -2.96
CA LEU A 59 12.84 3.34 -1.97
C LEU A 59 13.76 2.19 -2.36
N ARG A 60 14.79 1.95 -1.55
CA ARG A 60 15.78 0.87 -1.79
C ARG A 60 15.09 -0.49 -1.80
N ALA A 61 15.76 -1.47 -2.41
CA ALA A 61 15.32 -2.86 -2.41
C ALA A 61 14.99 -3.35 -0.97
N HIS A 62 13.79 -3.89 -0.78
CA HIS A 62 13.30 -4.43 0.49
C HIS A 62 12.21 -5.48 0.24
N CYS A 63 11.85 -6.21 1.29
CA CYS A 63 10.71 -7.12 1.29
C CYS A 63 9.70 -6.66 2.34
N GLY A 64 8.42 -6.91 2.08
CA GLY A 64 7.37 -6.88 3.07
C GLY A 64 7.56 -7.97 4.12
N SER A 65 6.92 -7.80 5.28
CA SER A 65 7.11 -8.66 6.46
C SER A 65 6.40 -10.02 6.36
N THR A 66 5.54 -10.23 5.36
CA THR A 66 4.72 -11.44 5.24
C THR A 66 4.28 -11.69 3.81
N ASN A 67 4.14 -12.97 3.44
CA ASN A 67 3.53 -13.42 2.18
C ASN A 67 2.03 -13.75 2.33
N THR A 68 1.42 -13.44 3.48
CA THR A 68 0.00 -13.68 3.74
C THR A 68 -0.92 -12.62 3.12
N ARG A 69 -0.35 -11.65 2.41
CA ARG A 69 -1.05 -10.55 1.75
C ARG A 69 -0.51 -10.31 0.34
N LEU A 70 -1.31 -9.62 -0.46
CA LEU A 70 -0.89 -8.99 -1.70
C LEU A 70 -1.09 -7.47 -1.58
N THR A 71 -0.36 -6.73 -2.41
CA THR A 71 -0.41 -5.28 -2.50
C THR A 71 -0.94 -4.85 -3.86
N CYS A 72 -2.02 -4.07 -3.87
CA CYS A 72 -2.56 -3.42 -5.07
C CYS A 72 -2.27 -1.93 -5.01
N HIS A 73 -1.69 -1.39 -6.07
CA HIS A 73 -1.56 0.05 -6.29
C HIS A 73 -2.45 0.45 -7.47
N LEU A 74 -3.52 1.19 -7.21
CA LEU A 74 -4.28 1.90 -8.23
C LEU A 74 -3.63 3.27 -8.48
N GLY A 75 -3.22 3.54 -9.73
CA GLY A 75 -2.70 4.85 -10.13
C GLY A 75 -3.78 5.93 -10.07
N VAL A 76 -3.60 6.95 -9.24
CA VAL A 76 -4.53 8.09 -9.09
C VAL A 76 -4.02 9.32 -9.82
N LEU A 77 -2.77 9.69 -9.55
CA LEU A 77 -2.03 10.74 -10.25
C LEU A 77 -0.65 10.17 -10.55
N VAL A 78 -0.32 9.99 -11.83
CA VAL A 78 0.90 9.26 -12.20
C VAL A 78 1.68 10.02 -13.28
N PRO A 79 2.56 10.96 -12.88
CA PRO A 79 3.50 11.56 -13.80
C PRO A 79 4.53 10.52 -14.30
N PRO A 80 5.17 10.76 -15.44
CA PRO A 80 6.20 9.87 -15.97
C PRO A 80 7.41 9.77 -15.02
N GLY A 81 8.22 8.74 -15.23
CA GLY A 81 9.47 8.56 -14.48
C GLY A 81 9.31 7.88 -13.12
N CYS A 82 8.16 7.27 -12.83
CA CYS A 82 8.00 6.39 -11.67
C CYS A 82 7.93 4.92 -12.11
N SER A 83 8.73 4.07 -11.44
CA SER A 83 8.76 2.62 -11.71
C SER A 83 8.95 1.82 -10.43
N VAL A 84 8.46 0.58 -10.46
CA VAL A 84 8.68 -0.45 -9.44
C VAL A 84 9.32 -1.66 -10.09
N ARG A 85 10.32 -2.22 -9.43
CA ARG A 85 10.83 -3.57 -9.69
C ARG A 85 10.26 -4.50 -8.62
N VAL A 86 9.78 -5.68 -9.01
CA VAL A 86 9.43 -6.77 -8.10
C VAL A 86 10.07 -8.03 -8.66
N GLY A 87 11.01 -8.64 -7.90
CA GLY A 87 11.87 -9.68 -8.44
C GLY A 87 12.69 -9.18 -9.63
N ASP A 88 12.49 -9.78 -10.80
CA ASP A 88 13.13 -9.45 -12.07
C ASP A 88 12.25 -8.59 -13.01
N GLU A 89 10.98 -8.36 -12.66
CA GLU A 89 10.07 -7.56 -13.48
C GLU A 89 10.06 -6.09 -13.07
N ILE A 90 10.13 -5.20 -14.06
CA ILE A 90 9.98 -3.75 -13.87
C ILE A 90 8.69 -3.29 -14.55
N ARG A 91 7.88 -2.53 -13.81
CA ARG A 91 6.62 -1.95 -14.28
C ARG A 91 6.55 -0.46 -13.92
N SER A 92 5.72 0.27 -14.64
CA SER A 92 5.35 1.65 -14.33
C SER A 92 3.85 1.76 -14.11
N TRP A 93 3.45 2.61 -13.16
CA TRP A 93 2.04 2.90 -12.92
C TRP A 93 1.44 3.67 -14.09
N HIS A 94 0.12 3.55 -14.22
CA HIS A 94 -0.69 4.33 -15.15
C HIS A 94 -1.97 4.74 -14.43
N GLU A 95 -2.47 5.95 -14.68
CA GLU A 95 -3.71 6.43 -14.06
C GLU A 95 -4.89 5.52 -14.41
N GLY A 96 -5.72 5.24 -13.41
CA GLY A 96 -6.87 4.35 -13.53
C GLY A 96 -6.55 2.86 -13.73
N LYS A 97 -5.27 2.46 -13.61
CA LYS A 97 -4.83 1.06 -13.72
C LYS A 97 -4.23 0.57 -12.41
N CYS A 98 -4.44 -0.71 -12.14
CA CYS A 98 -3.86 -1.38 -10.98
C CYS A 98 -2.57 -2.12 -11.36
N ILE A 99 -1.57 -2.03 -10.49
CA ILE A 99 -0.50 -3.03 -10.39
C ILE A 99 -0.77 -3.83 -9.13
N VAL A 100 -0.82 -5.15 -9.24
CA VAL A 100 -0.96 -6.07 -8.09
C VAL A 100 0.30 -6.91 -8.02
N PHE A 101 0.92 -6.98 -6.85
CA PHE A 101 2.14 -7.73 -6.63
C PHE A 101 2.20 -8.26 -5.19
N ASP A 102 3.01 -9.29 -4.98
CA ASP A 102 3.37 -9.79 -3.66
C ASP A 102 4.57 -9.00 -3.14
N ASP A 103 4.36 -8.16 -2.12
CA ASP A 103 5.42 -7.33 -1.56
C ASP A 103 6.42 -8.14 -0.71
N SER A 104 6.15 -9.42 -0.41
CA SER A 104 7.13 -10.30 0.25
C SER A 104 8.35 -10.62 -0.64
N TRP A 105 8.19 -10.48 -1.96
CA TRP A 105 9.31 -10.49 -2.89
C TRP A 105 10.09 -9.19 -2.82
N GLU A 106 11.41 -9.28 -3.05
CA GLU A 106 12.24 -8.08 -3.08
C GLU A 106 11.71 -7.11 -4.14
N HIS A 107 11.45 -5.87 -3.70
CA HIS A 107 10.96 -4.83 -4.55
C HIS A 107 11.64 -3.48 -4.27
N GLU A 108 11.71 -2.66 -5.29
CA GLU A 108 12.45 -1.40 -5.30
C GLU A 108 11.69 -0.37 -6.13
N VAL A 109 11.64 0.87 -5.67
CA VAL A 109 10.84 1.93 -6.30
C VAL A 109 11.68 3.16 -6.57
N TRP A 110 11.58 3.68 -7.79
CA TRP A 110 12.23 4.91 -8.20
C TRP A 110 11.21 5.93 -8.67
N HIS A 111 11.45 7.20 -8.32
CA HIS A 111 10.75 8.34 -8.88
C HIS A 111 11.75 9.37 -9.39
N ARG A 112 11.96 9.34 -10.71
CA ARG A 112 12.86 10.23 -11.46
C ARG A 112 12.09 11.29 -12.26
N GLY A 113 10.83 11.52 -11.89
CA GLY A 113 9.95 12.52 -12.48
C GLY A 113 10.09 13.88 -11.78
N ASP A 114 9.15 14.78 -12.05
CA ASP A 114 9.15 16.18 -11.63
C ASP A 114 7.87 16.64 -10.89
N ALA A 115 6.87 15.76 -10.79
CA ALA A 115 5.65 15.99 -10.01
C ALA A 115 5.35 14.77 -9.12
N ASP A 116 4.55 14.96 -8.08
CA ASP A 116 4.20 13.90 -7.13
C ASP A 116 3.43 12.75 -7.79
N ARG A 117 3.77 11.51 -7.41
CA ARG A 117 3.04 10.31 -7.78
C ARG A 117 2.12 9.88 -6.64
N VAL A 118 0.83 9.76 -6.92
CA VAL A 118 -0.19 9.32 -5.97
C VAL A 118 -0.78 7.98 -6.42
N VAL A 119 -0.75 6.99 -5.53
CA VAL A 119 -1.49 5.73 -5.70
C VAL A 119 -2.43 5.52 -4.53
N LEU A 120 -3.57 4.88 -4.78
CA LEU A 120 -4.34 4.23 -3.73
C LEU A 120 -3.72 2.83 -3.53
N LEU A 121 -3.02 2.65 -2.40
CA LEU A 121 -2.44 1.40 -1.96
C LEU A 121 -3.48 0.64 -1.15
N ILE A 122 -3.69 -0.63 -1.48
CA ILE A 122 -4.60 -1.54 -0.78
C ILE A 122 -3.85 -2.85 -0.54
N ASN A 123 -3.62 -3.18 0.73
CA ASN A 123 -3.22 -4.53 1.12
C ASN A 123 -4.46 -5.39 1.38
N PHE A 124 -4.47 -6.60 0.84
CA PHE A 124 -5.54 -7.57 1.08
C PHE A 124 -4.95 -8.96 1.28
N TRP A 125 -5.69 -9.82 1.98
CA TRP A 125 -5.28 -11.19 2.24
C TRP A 125 -4.95 -11.92 0.94
N HIS A 126 -3.87 -12.70 0.96
CA HIS A 126 -3.52 -13.56 -0.17
C HIS A 126 -4.73 -14.47 -0.48
N PRO A 127 -5.15 -14.60 -1.76
CA PRO A 127 -6.38 -15.31 -2.11
C PRO A 127 -6.36 -16.78 -1.66
N ASP A 128 -5.19 -17.40 -1.68
CA ASP A 128 -5.01 -18.80 -1.26
C ASP A 128 -4.91 -18.97 0.27
N LEU A 129 -4.91 -17.89 1.06
CA LEU A 129 -4.96 -17.99 2.52
C LEU A 129 -6.40 -18.28 2.96
N PRO A 130 -6.67 -19.45 3.59
CA PRO A 130 -8.02 -19.82 4.00
C PRO A 130 -8.63 -18.78 4.96
N GLN A 131 -9.95 -18.61 4.94
CA GLN A 131 -10.59 -17.61 5.81
C GLN A 131 -10.44 -17.92 7.30
N SER A 132 -10.49 -19.20 7.69
CA SER A 132 -10.15 -19.66 9.05
C SER A 132 -8.73 -19.28 9.46
N GLU A 133 -7.92 -18.91 8.47
CA GLU A 133 -6.53 -18.58 8.58
C GLU A 133 -6.21 -17.08 8.45
N ARG A 134 -7.22 -16.22 8.34
CA ARG A 134 -7.06 -14.77 8.25
C ARG A 134 -7.05 -14.14 9.65
N ARG A 135 -6.01 -14.46 10.41
CA ARG A 135 -5.68 -13.80 11.69
C ARG A 135 -4.30 -13.20 11.64
N ILE A 136 -4.15 -12.01 12.21
CA ILE A 136 -2.85 -11.40 12.44
C ILE A 136 -2.33 -11.94 13.77
N ALA A 137 -1.17 -12.59 13.74
CA ALA A 137 -0.43 -12.88 14.96
C ALA A 137 -0.02 -11.53 15.55
N ILE A 138 -0.61 -11.15 16.68
CA ILE A 138 -0.15 -9.97 17.41
C ILE A 138 1.22 -10.34 17.97
N ASP A 139 2.29 -9.94 17.27
CA ASP A 139 3.60 -9.91 17.89
C ASP A 139 3.64 -8.73 18.85
N THR A 140 3.36 -8.97 20.13
CA THR A 140 3.48 -7.97 21.20
C THR A 140 4.93 -7.60 21.52
N SER A 141 5.94 -8.09 20.77
CA SER A 141 7.35 -7.92 21.12
C SER A 141 8.11 -6.82 20.36
N HIS A 142 7.54 -6.22 19.31
CA HIS A 142 8.22 -5.15 18.56
C HIS A 142 7.37 -3.88 18.50
N GLY A 143 7.57 -3.02 19.51
CA GLY A 143 7.05 -1.65 19.51
C GLY A 143 7.50 -0.90 18.26
N TYR A 144 6.53 -0.35 17.53
CA TYR A 144 6.75 0.56 16.43
C TYR A 144 7.18 1.92 17.03
N GLU A 145 8.45 2.29 16.90
CA GLU A 145 8.88 3.68 17.09
C GLU A 145 8.88 4.38 15.73
N PRO A 146 8.08 5.44 15.54
CA PRO A 146 8.17 6.26 14.34
C PRO A 146 9.48 7.05 14.35
N ILE A 147 10.14 7.08 13.21
CA ILE A 147 11.30 7.94 12.93
C ILE A 147 10.85 9.40 12.78
#